data_AF-A0A2T8F4D9-F1
#
_entry.id   AF-A0A2T8F4D9-F1
#
_cell.length_a   1.000
_cell.length_b   1.000
_cell.length_c   1.000
_cell.angle_alpha   90.00
_cell.angle_beta   90.00
_cell.angle_gamma   90.00
#
_symmetry.space_group_name_H-M   'P 1'
#
loop_
_entity.id
_entity.type
_entity.pdbx_description
1 polymer ?
#
loop_
_entity_poly.entity_id
_entity_poly.type
_entity_poly.pdbx_seq_one_letter_code
_entity_poly.pdbx_strand_id
1 'polypeptide(L)'
;RARAIVDGAIVGAALLFISWILVVGPLFAQLGEASWIYLTVYLYYPLTDIVIISIASGLAVRASGRERLPMLLVAAGFVAIACADTGIGYLALQYKEAAGSGLDLGWTVGYMLLGLAALTPGWAASSEERADPRALVRELLPYIPVVLVLLITITRPSQL
;
A
#
# COMPACT_ATOMS: atom_id res chain seq x y z
N ARG A 1 22.44 4.20 -3.69
CA ARG A 1 21.40 5.11 -4.23
C ARG A 1 20.59 4.49 -5.38
N ALA A 2 21.18 3.85 -6.39
CA ALA A 2 20.42 3.12 -7.42
C ALA A 2 19.81 1.82 -6.88
N ARG A 3 20.58 1.05 -6.09
CA ARG A 3 20.13 -0.19 -5.46
C ARG A 3 18.81 -0.05 -4.70
N ALA A 4 18.69 0.97 -3.84
CA ALA A 4 17.47 1.20 -3.08
C ALA A 4 16.24 1.59 -3.94
N ILE A 5 16.45 2.18 -5.13
CA ILE A 5 15.36 2.45 -6.08
C ILE A 5 14.92 1.14 -6.73
N VAL A 6 15.87 0.29 -7.10
CA VAL A 6 15.60 -1.03 -7.68
C VAL A 6 14.90 -1.93 -6.66
N ASP A 7 15.36 -1.97 -5.41
CA ASP A 7 14.73 -2.76 -4.35
C ASP A 7 13.29 -2.30 -4.10
N GLY A 8 13.06 -0.98 -4.04
CA GLY A 8 11.70 -0.41 -3.92
C GLY A 8 10.82 -0.72 -5.14
N ALA A 9 11.37 -0.65 -6.35
CA ALA A 9 10.65 -1.01 -7.57
C ALA A 9 10.29 -2.50 -7.61
N ILE A 10 11.18 -3.39 -7.14
CA ILE A 10 10.91 -4.82 -7.07
C ILE A 10 9.78 -5.10 -6.07
N VAL A 11 9.82 -4.50 -4.88
CA VAL A 11 8.76 -4.65 -3.86
C VAL A 11 7.43 -4.12 -4.40
N GLY A 12 7.43 -2.90 -4.96
CA GLY A 12 6.22 -2.30 -5.53
C GLY A 12 5.64 -3.13 -6.67
N ALA A 13 6.47 -3.63 -7.58
CA ALA A 13 6.05 -4.49 -8.68
C ALA A 13 5.49 -5.84 -8.18
N ALA A 14 6.11 -6.44 -7.17
CA ALA A 14 5.64 -7.69 -6.57
C ALA A 14 4.27 -7.50 -5.90
N LEU A 15 4.10 -6.43 -5.11
CA LEU A 15 2.83 -6.11 -4.47
C LEU A 15 1.74 -5.78 -5.49
N LEU A 16 2.08 -5.02 -6.54
CA LEU A 16 1.16 -4.77 -7.65
C LEU A 16 0.70 -6.06 -8.32
N PHE A 17 1.62 -7.00 -8.57
CA PHE A 17 1.29 -8.27 -9.20
C PHE A 17 0.38 -9.13 -8.33
N ILE A 18 0.63 -9.19 -7.02
CA ILE A 18 -0.24 -9.87 -6.05
C ILE A 18 -1.64 -9.22 -6.05
N SER A 19 -1.68 -7.89 -5.97
CA SER A 19 -2.93 -7.12 -6.01
C SER A 19 -3.70 -7.32 -7.31
N TRP A 20 -3.00 -7.41 -8.45
CA TRP A 20 -3.58 -7.70 -9.75
C TRP A 20 -4.34 -9.01 -9.78
N ILE A 21 -3.74 -10.07 -9.23
CA ILE A 21 -4.36 -11.39 -9.21
C ILE A 21 -5.56 -11.43 -8.26
N LEU A 22 -5.45 -10.81 -7.09
CA LEU A 22 -6.45 -10.95 -6.02
C LEU A 22 -7.63 -9.99 -6.17
N VAL A 23 -7.40 -8.75 -6.60
CA VAL A 23 -8.41 -7.69 -6.54
C VAL A 23 -8.51 -6.93 -7.84
N VAL A 24 -7.42 -6.34 -8.33
CA VAL A 24 -7.48 -5.37 -9.44
C VAL A 24 -7.94 -6.02 -10.74
N GLY A 25 -7.37 -7.16 -11.13
CA GLY A 25 -7.77 -7.90 -12.32
C GLY A 25 -9.22 -8.40 -12.27
N PRO A 26 -9.64 -9.10 -11.20
CA PRO A 26 -11.04 -9.50 -11.02
C PRO A 26 -12.03 -8.32 -11.02
N LEU A 27 -11.67 -7.19 -10.41
CA LEU A 27 -12.48 -5.97 -10.41
C LEU A 27 -12.62 -5.40 -11.82
N PHE A 28 -11.54 -5.42 -12.61
CA PHE A 28 -11.60 -5.05 -14.03
C PHE A 28 -12.44 -6.01 -14.88
N ALA A 29 -12.47 -7.30 -14.55
CA ALA A 29 -13.33 -8.24 -15.27
C ALA A 29 -14.83 -7.97 -15.07
N GLN A 30 -15.22 -7.19 -14.05
CA GLN A 30 -16.58 -6.72 -13.81
C GLN A 30 -16.91 -5.40 -14.55
N LEU A 31 -16.00 -4.92 -15.41
CA LEU A 31 -16.25 -3.76 -16.28
C LEU A 31 -17.51 -3.99 -17.13
N GLY A 32 -18.44 -3.04 -17.08
CA GLY A 32 -19.70 -3.08 -17.81
C GLY A 32 -20.91 -3.50 -16.96
N GLU A 33 -20.69 -4.25 -15.87
CA GLU A 33 -21.74 -4.59 -14.89
C GLU A 33 -21.68 -3.69 -13.66
N ALA A 34 -20.47 -3.31 -13.22
CA ALA A 34 -20.25 -2.44 -12.08
C ALA A 34 -20.18 -0.95 -12.45
N SER A 35 -20.63 -0.09 -11.54
CA SER A 35 -20.54 1.37 -11.72
C SER A 35 -19.10 1.89 -11.65
N TRP A 36 -18.81 2.98 -12.37
CA TRP A 36 -17.49 3.64 -12.34
C TRP A 36 -17.05 4.08 -10.95
N ILE A 37 -17.99 4.51 -10.11
CA ILE A 37 -17.71 4.90 -8.73
C ILE A 37 -17.29 3.69 -7.89
N TYR A 38 -17.94 2.54 -8.08
CA TYR A 38 -17.58 1.29 -7.41
C TYR A 38 -16.15 0.88 -7.78
N LEU A 39 -15.84 0.82 -9.09
CA LEU A 39 -14.51 0.47 -9.56
C LEU A 39 -13.42 1.40 -9.01
N THR A 40 -13.68 2.72 -9.03
CA THR A 40 -12.70 3.71 -8.56
C THR A 40 -12.43 3.57 -7.07
N VAL A 41 -13.47 3.41 -6.26
CA VAL A 41 -13.34 3.26 -4.80
C VAL A 41 -12.59 1.96 -4.45
N TYR A 42 -12.95 0.84 -5.08
CA TYR A 42 -12.31 -0.45 -4.78
C TYR A 42 -10.89 -0.58 -5.35
N LEU A 43 -10.54 0.17 -6.40
CA LEU A 43 -9.16 0.29 -6.87
C LEU A 43 -8.31 1.11 -5.90
N TYR A 44 -8.86 2.19 -5.34
CA TYR A 44 -8.10 3.11 -4.49
C TYR A 44 -7.39 2.42 -3.32
N TYR A 45 -8.04 1.44 -2.67
CA TYR A 45 -7.49 0.70 -1.53
C TYR A 45 -6.17 -0.02 -1.85
N PRO A 46 -6.15 -1.07 -2.71
CA PRO A 46 -4.94 -1.84 -2.98
C PRO A 46 -3.79 -0.98 -3.52
N LEU A 47 -4.11 0.08 -4.25
CA LEU A 47 -3.10 0.95 -4.84
C LEU A 47 -2.43 1.84 -3.81
N THR A 48 -3.23 2.38 -2.89
CA THR A 48 -2.72 3.14 -1.75
C THR A 48 -1.89 2.23 -0.85
N ASP A 49 -2.33 0.99 -0.64
CA ASP A 49 -1.59 -0.03 0.12
C ASP A 49 -0.22 -0.33 -0.48
N ILE A 50 -0.14 -0.58 -1.78
CA ILE A 50 1.13 -0.87 -2.47
C ILE A 50 2.12 0.27 -2.25
N VAL A 51 1.68 1.52 -2.43
CA VAL A 51 2.53 2.70 -2.27
C VAL A 51 2.98 2.83 -0.82
N ILE A 52 2.06 2.77 0.14
CA ILE A 52 2.38 2.97 1.55
C ILE A 52 3.29 1.85 2.08
N ILE A 53 2.99 0.58 1.80
CA ILE A 53 3.81 -0.56 2.25
C ILE A 53 5.21 -0.48 1.65
N SER A 54 5.33 -0.12 0.38
CA SER A 54 6.63 -0.04 -0.27
C SER A 54 7.49 1.09 0.32
N ILE A 55 6.89 2.25 0.61
CA ILE A 55 7.57 3.35 1.32
C ILE A 55 7.95 2.90 2.73
N ALA A 56 7.00 2.38 3.51
CA ALA A 56 7.22 1.97 4.89
C ALA A 56 8.31 0.88 5.00
N SER A 57 8.29 -0.11 4.10
CA SER A 57 9.31 -1.16 4.02
C SER A 57 10.67 -0.58 3.61
N GLY A 58 10.69 0.34 2.64
CA GLY A 58 11.90 1.05 2.22
C GLY A 58 12.54 1.85 3.36
N LEU A 59 11.73 2.54 4.16
CA LEU A 59 12.17 3.26 5.35
C LEU A 59 12.66 2.29 6.44
N ALA A 60 11.94 1.20 6.68
CA ALA A 60 12.33 0.18 7.66
C ALA A 60 13.66 -0.51 7.34
N VAL A 61 13.96 -0.73 6.06
CA VAL A 61 15.25 -1.29 5.61
C VAL A 61 16.41 -0.31 5.84
N ARG A 62 16.15 1.00 5.74
CA ARG A 62 17.16 2.06 5.93
C ARG A 62 17.35 2.44 7.39
N ALA A 63 16.31 2.26 8.20
CA ALA A 63 16.32 2.58 9.62
C ALA A 63 17.38 1.75 10.36
N SER A 64 18.15 2.42 11.21
CA SER A 64 19.24 1.79 11.96
C SER A 64 19.18 2.19 13.44
N GLY A 65 19.83 1.39 14.29
CA GLY A 65 19.83 1.62 15.73
C GLY A 65 18.43 1.73 16.32
N ARG A 66 18.13 2.88 16.95
CA ARG A 66 16.89 3.12 17.70
C ARG A 66 15.67 3.38 16.82
N GLU A 67 15.85 3.74 15.55
CA GLU A 67 14.75 4.00 14.62
C GLU A 67 14.21 2.73 13.95
N ARG A 68 14.97 1.62 14.01
CA ARG A 68 14.63 0.37 13.30
C ARG A 68 13.32 -0.25 13.81
N LEU A 69 13.14 -0.34 15.13
CA LEU A 69 11.93 -0.94 15.70
C LEU A 69 10.66 -0.15 15.37
N PRO A 70 10.59 1.20 15.58
CA PRO A 70 9.44 1.99 15.14
C PRO A 70 9.10 1.79 13.67
N MET A 71 10.10 1.80 12.78
CA MET A 71 9.84 1.66 11.33
C MET A 71 9.37 0.26 10.94
N LEU A 72 9.86 -0.79 11.61
CA LEU A 72 9.33 -2.14 11.42
C LEU A 72 7.87 -2.26 11.90
N LEU A 73 7.53 -1.62 13.01
CA LEU A 73 6.14 -1.56 13.51
C LEU A 73 5.23 -0.79 12.53
N VAL A 74 5.72 0.30 11.94
CA VAL A 74 5.00 1.04 10.89
C VAL A 74 4.75 0.16 9.66
N ALA A 75 5.80 -0.49 9.15
CA ALA A 75 5.68 -1.38 7.99
C ALA A 75 4.71 -2.55 8.28
N ALA A 76 4.84 -3.20 9.44
CA ALA A 76 3.95 -4.28 9.84
C ALA A 76 2.50 -3.80 10.01
N GLY A 77 2.29 -2.59 10.56
CA GLY A 77 0.97 -1.99 10.71
C GLY A 77 0.26 -1.79 9.38
N PHE A 78 0.95 -1.22 8.39
CA PHE A 78 0.39 -1.05 7.04
C PHE A 78 0.18 -2.36 6.30
N VAL A 79 1.04 -3.36 6.49
CA VAL A 79 0.81 -4.70 5.94
C VAL A 79 -0.46 -5.33 6.53
N ALA A 80 -0.70 -5.18 7.83
CA ALA A 80 -1.93 -5.70 8.47
C ALA A 80 -3.19 -5.03 7.93
N ILE A 81 -3.16 -3.69 7.73
CA ILE A 81 -4.26 -2.93 7.14
C ILE A 81 -4.53 -3.40 5.70
N ALA A 82 -3.48 -3.48 4.87
CA ALA A 82 -3.63 -3.89 3.48
C ALA A 82 -4.15 -5.33 3.33
N CYS A 83 -3.75 -6.23 4.22
CA CYS A 83 -4.29 -7.59 4.26
C CYS A 83 -5.80 -7.60 4.57
N ALA A 84 -6.26 -6.73 5.48
CA ALA A 84 -7.69 -6.58 5.76
C ALA A 84 -8.43 -6.03 4.54
N ASP A 85 -7.94 -4.94 3.94
CA ASP A 85 -8.54 -4.30 2.77
C ASP A 85 -8.61 -5.26 1.57
N THR A 86 -7.51 -5.97 1.30
CA THR A 86 -7.44 -6.99 0.24
C THR A 86 -8.41 -8.14 0.50
N GLY A 87 -8.47 -8.64 1.75
CA GLY A 87 -9.37 -9.73 2.12
C GLY A 87 -10.84 -9.35 1.97
N ILE A 88 -11.23 -8.15 2.42
CA ILE A 88 -12.59 -7.64 2.32
C ILE A 88 -12.95 -7.41 0.85
N GLY A 89 -12.05 -6.80 0.07
CA GLY A 89 -12.22 -6.63 -1.38
C GLY A 89 -12.39 -7.97 -2.11
N TYR A 90 -11.59 -8.97 -1.76
CA TYR A 90 -11.69 -10.31 -2.33
C TYR A 90 -13.02 -11.00 -2.00
N LEU A 91 -13.53 -10.89 -0.77
CA LEU A 91 -14.85 -11.42 -0.41
C LEU A 91 -15.98 -10.68 -1.15
N ALA A 92 -15.88 -9.36 -1.28
CA ALA A 92 -16.84 -8.55 -2.03
C ALA A 92 -16.92 -9.00 -3.50
N LEU A 93 -15.78 -9.28 -4.14
CA LEU A 93 -15.72 -9.80 -5.52
C LEU A 93 -16.37 -11.19 -5.67
N GLN A 94 -16.49 -11.96 -4.58
CA GLN A 94 -17.19 -13.24 -4.55
C GLN A 94 -18.65 -13.15 -4.08
N TYR A 95 -19.18 -11.93 -3.91
CA TYR A 95 -20.51 -11.69 -3.35
C TYR A 95 -20.69 -12.34 -1.97
N LYS A 96 -19.61 -12.38 -1.17
CA LYS A 96 -19.60 -12.93 0.19
C LYS A 96 -19.59 -11.82 1.22
N GLU A 97 -20.33 -12.04 2.31
CA GLU A 97 -20.33 -11.16 3.47
C GLU A 97 -18.95 -11.16 4.15
N ALA A 98 -18.40 -9.96 4.37
CA ALA A 98 -17.16 -9.79 5.12
C ALA A 98 -17.38 -9.80 6.64
N ALA A 99 -18.61 -9.49 7.08
CA ALA A 99 -18.96 -9.45 8.50
C ALA A 99 -18.74 -10.81 9.17
N GLY A 100 -17.99 -10.82 10.28
CA GLY A 100 -17.66 -12.05 11.02
C GLY A 100 -16.51 -12.88 10.46
N SER A 101 -15.87 -12.45 9.36
CA SER A 101 -14.67 -13.11 8.81
C SER A 101 -13.41 -12.96 9.70
N GLY A 102 -13.44 -12.02 10.64
CA GLY A 102 -12.28 -11.65 11.45
C GLY A 102 -11.29 -10.72 10.74
N LEU A 103 -11.54 -10.37 9.47
CA LEU A 103 -10.68 -9.43 8.72
C LEU A 103 -10.64 -8.04 9.35
N ASP A 104 -11.70 -7.62 10.05
CA ASP A 104 -11.77 -6.37 10.82
C ASP A 104 -10.67 -6.29 11.92
N LEU A 105 -10.17 -7.44 12.39
CA LEU A 105 -9.05 -7.48 13.32
C LEU A 105 -7.75 -6.99 12.68
N GLY A 106 -7.60 -7.12 11.36
CA GLY A 106 -6.41 -6.64 10.64
C GLY A 106 -6.24 -5.12 10.77
N TRP A 107 -7.33 -4.34 10.65
CA TRP A 107 -7.30 -2.91 10.94
C TRP A 107 -6.94 -2.62 12.39
N THR A 108 -7.53 -3.35 13.33
CA THR A 108 -7.28 -3.17 14.77
C THR A 108 -5.81 -3.41 15.10
N VAL A 109 -5.25 -4.53 14.63
CA VAL A 109 -3.82 -4.86 14.77
C VAL A 109 -2.96 -3.80 14.09
N GLY A 110 -3.34 -3.38 12.89
CA GLY A 110 -2.63 -2.35 12.12
C GLY A 110 -2.50 -1.05 12.89
N TYR A 111 -3.62 -0.46 13.33
CA TYR A 111 -3.61 0.78 14.10
C TYR A 111 -2.90 0.63 15.45
N MET A 112 -3.00 -0.53 16.10
CA MET A 112 -2.26 -0.80 17.33
C MET A 112 -0.75 -0.80 17.10
N LEU A 113 -0.26 -1.41 16.02
CA LEU A 113 1.15 -1.39 15.64
C LEU A 113 1.63 0.04 15.31
N LEU A 114 0.82 0.83 14.61
CA LEU A 114 1.12 2.24 14.35
C LEU A 114 1.20 3.06 15.65
N GLY A 115 0.28 2.83 16.59
CA GLY A 115 0.29 3.45 17.91
C GLY A 115 1.54 3.05 18.71
N LEU A 116 1.90 1.76 18.71
CA LEU A 116 3.13 1.26 19.36
C LEU A 116 4.39 1.87 18.73
N ALA A 117 4.42 2.04 17.41
CA ALA A 117 5.52 2.70 16.72
C ALA A 117 5.70 4.14 17.21
N ALA A 118 4.60 4.89 17.35
CA ALA A 118 4.61 6.27 17.84
C ALA A 118 5.07 6.39 19.30
N LEU A 119 4.79 5.37 20.13
CA LEU A 119 5.23 5.31 21.53
C LEU A 119 6.68 4.81 21.69
N THR A 120 7.29 4.28 20.63
CA THR A 120 8.63 3.69 20.71
C THR A 120 9.73 4.78 20.69
N PRO A 121 10.64 4.82 21.67
CA PRO A 121 11.68 5.86 21.75
C PRO A 121 12.78 5.73 20.68
N GLY A 122 12.50 6.22 19.47
CA GLY A 122 13.44 6.24 18.34
C GLY A 122 13.42 7.53 17.52
N TRP A 123 12.33 8.31 17.58
CA TRP A 123 12.11 9.48 16.70
C TRP A 123 12.84 10.76 17.13
N ALA A 124 13.30 10.84 18.38
CA ALA A 124 13.71 12.10 19.01
C ALA A 124 15.08 12.66 18.55
N ALA A 125 15.81 11.98 17.67
CA ALA A 125 17.20 12.34 17.33
C ALA A 125 17.43 12.87 15.91
N SER A 126 16.45 12.80 14.99
CA SER A 126 16.65 13.12 13.56
C SER A 126 16.00 14.44 13.09
N SER A 127 15.44 15.24 14.01
CA SER A 127 14.59 16.40 13.68
C SER A 127 15.27 17.63 13.06
N GLU A 128 16.56 17.60 12.70
CA GLU A 128 17.24 18.75 12.08
C GLU A 128 17.56 18.57 10.58
N GLU A 129 17.39 17.39 10.00
CA GLU A 129 17.70 17.19 8.58
C GLU A 129 16.53 17.67 7.71
N ARG A 130 16.67 18.86 7.11
CA ARG A 130 15.70 19.41 6.13
C ARG A 130 15.36 18.33 5.10
N ALA A 131 14.08 17.97 5.02
CA ALA A 131 13.56 17.05 4.01
C ALA A 131 13.97 17.53 2.61
N ASP A 132 14.83 16.76 1.92
CA ASP A 132 15.23 17.04 0.54
C ASP A 132 14.06 16.65 -0.40
N PRO A 133 13.42 17.61 -1.10
CA PRO A 133 12.32 17.31 -2.02
C PRO A 133 12.73 16.30 -3.11
N ARG A 134 14.01 16.27 -3.48
CA ARG A 134 14.54 15.32 -4.47
C ARG A 134 14.61 13.89 -3.94
N ALA A 135 14.71 13.71 -2.63
CA ALA A 135 14.65 12.38 -2.00
C ALA A 135 13.24 11.79 -2.13
N LEU A 136 12.21 12.59 -1.83
CA LEU A 136 10.80 12.21 -1.98
C LEU A 136 10.48 11.84 -3.43
N VAL A 137 10.90 12.67 -4.41
CA VAL A 137 10.69 12.36 -5.84
C VAL A 137 11.37 11.06 -6.26
N ARG A 138 12.57 10.77 -5.74
CA ARG A 138 13.30 9.52 -6.02
C ARG A 138 12.64 8.29 -5.41
N GLU A 139 12.05 8.46 -4.23
CA GLU A 139 11.32 7.41 -3.53
C GLU A 139 9.97 7.14 -4.17
N LEU A 140 9.34 8.17 -4.74
CA LEU A 140 8.07 8.05 -5.46
C LEU A 140 8.22 7.57 -6.92
N LEU A 141 9.41 7.72 -7.51
CA LEU A 141 9.70 7.35 -8.90
C LEU A 141 9.23 5.94 -9.29
N PRO A 142 9.45 4.89 -8.47
CA PRO A 142 9.00 3.52 -8.79
C PRO A 142 7.49 3.35 -8.86
N TYR A 143 6.71 4.27 -8.30
CA TYR A 143 5.25 4.21 -8.30
C TYR A 143 4.62 4.99 -9.46
N ILE A 144 5.41 5.77 -10.22
CA ILE A 144 4.92 6.49 -11.40
C ILE A 144 4.23 5.53 -12.40
N PRO A 145 4.79 4.35 -12.74
CA PRO A 145 4.12 3.40 -13.63
C PRO A 145 2.76 2.93 -13.09
N VAL A 146 2.66 2.72 -11.77
CA VAL A 146 1.41 2.31 -11.11
C VAL A 146 0.35 3.40 -11.26
N VAL A 147 0.72 4.64 -10.95
CA VAL A 147 -0.15 5.81 -11.07
C VAL A 147 -0.56 6.07 -12.52
N LEU A 148 0.34 5.85 -13.48
CA LEU A 148 0.04 6.01 -14.91
C LEU A 148 -0.94 4.95 -15.41
N VAL A 149 -0.74 3.68 -15.08
CA VAL A 149 -1.67 2.60 -15.43
C VAL A 149 -3.06 2.93 -14.90
N LEU A 150 -3.15 3.32 -13.63
CA LEU A 150 -4.38 3.82 -13.00
C LEU A 150 -5.08 4.94 -13.77
N LEU A 151 -4.35 6.01 -14.05
CA LEU A 151 -4.89 7.18 -14.73
C LEU A 151 -5.40 6.81 -16.12
N ILE A 152 -4.66 5.97 -16.84
CA ILE A 152 -5.08 5.47 -18.15
C ILE A 152 -6.37 4.67 -18.01
N THR A 153 -6.45 3.77 -17.03
CA THR A 153 -7.63 2.92 -16.90
C THR A 153 -8.87 3.69 -16.43
N ILE A 154 -8.72 4.69 -15.56
CA ILE A 154 -9.82 5.56 -15.14
C ILE A 154 -10.29 6.48 -16.28
N THR A 155 -9.37 6.96 -17.13
CA THR A 155 -9.69 7.94 -18.19
C THR A 155 -10.09 7.29 -19.53
N ARG A 156 -9.76 6.01 -19.75
CA ARG A 156 -10.18 5.25 -20.94
C ARG A 156 -10.91 3.95 -20.62
N PRO A 157 -12.08 4.04 -19.98
CA PRO A 157 -13.04 2.95 -19.82
C PRO A 157 -13.26 2.00 -20.99
N SER A 158 -13.34 2.57 -22.21
CA SER A 158 -14.08 1.98 -23.32
C SER A 158 -13.18 1.38 -24.40
N GLN A 159 -11.88 1.23 -24.14
CA GLN A 159 -10.89 0.69 -25.09
C GLN A 159 -10.16 -0.56 -24.58
N LEU A 160 -10.67 -1.17 -23.52
CA LEU A 160 -10.27 -2.47 -22.99
C LEU A 160 -11.50 -3.37 -22.97
#